data_AF-A0A554VPY4-F1
#
_entry.id   AF-A0A554VPY4-F1
#
_cell.length_a   1.000
_cell.length_b   1.000
_cell.length_c   1.000
_cell.angle_alpha   90.00
_cell.angle_beta   90.00
_cell.angle_gamma   90.00
#
_symmetry.space_group_name_H-M   'P 1'
#
loop_
_entity.id
_entity.type
_entity.pdbx_description
1 polymer ?
#
loop_
_entity_poly.entity_id
_entity_poly.type
_entity_poly.pdbx_seq_one_letter_code
_entity_poly.pdbx_strand_id
1 'polypeptide(L)'
;MRKFIEINILLIMTVFLFSSMMNLTGPSSIASEINPISINENGEILCKTRFTKNQMGGYSPMRVEYGFCILSKDTIIQFRGKVLEDNEAYYEQLKYWDDIFKSEINEEQLNELNKEVLKNEYNFSSCNANSFKVDKTMPISEFETNKKINLKDNRQKALHGASSTSYYDEKKVHLLYDFGHILLLNNINDDNDEEELSLGSDFDYYNPWVNEEDKEVNIGFDISLVTGVLITE
;
A
#
# COMPACT_ATOMS: atom_id res chain seq x y z
N MET A 1 -25.33 -38.87 -41.41
CA MET A 1 -25.69 -38.79 -39.98
C MET A 1 -24.45 -38.85 -39.08
N ARG A 2 -23.61 -39.90 -39.16
CA ARG A 2 -22.39 -40.05 -38.32
C ARG A 2 -21.37 -38.89 -38.44
N LYS A 3 -21.03 -38.44 -39.65
CA LYS A 3 -20.16 -37.25 -39.88
C LYS A 3 -20.71 -35.95 -39.31
N PHE A 4 -22.03 -35.80 -39.23
CA PHE A 4 -22.67 -34.60 -38.69
C PHE A 4 -22.55 -34.58 -37.16
N ILE A 5 -22.64 -35.76 -36.52
CA ILE A 5 -22.44 -35.92 -35.07
C ILE A 5 -20.96 -35.64 -34.71
N GLU A 6 -20.01 -36.15 -35.49
CA GLU A 6 -18.57 -35.93 -35.27
C GLU A 6 -18.17 -34.45 -35.38
N ILE A 7 -18.70 -33.72 -36.37
CA ILE A 7 -18.45 -32.27 -36.53
C ILE A 7 -19.03 -31.47 -35.35
N ASN A 8 -20.23 -31.84 -34.87
CA ASN A 8 -20.85 -31.15 -33.73
C ASN A 8 -20.11 -31.44 -32.40
N ILE A 9 -19.61 -32.66 -32.19
CA ILE A 9 -18.79 -32.99 -31.01
C ILE A 9 -17.47 -32.21 -31.03
N LEU A 10 -16.83 -32.11 -32.21
CA LEU A 10 -15.59 -31.33 -32.36
C LEU A 10 -15.84 -29.85 -32.04
N LEU A 11 -16.91 -29.26 -32.60
CA LEU A 11 -17.28 -27.86 -32.35
C LEU A 11 -17.57 -27.59 -30.87
N ILE A 12 -18.27 -28.49 -30.18
CA ILE A 12 -18.55 -28.39 -28.74
C ILE A 12 -17.26 -28.49 -27.93
N MET A 13 -16.36 -29.43 -28.24
CA MET A 13 -15.05 -29.50 -27.57
C MET A 13 -14.22 -28.23 -27.80
N THR A 14 -14.24 -27.64 -29.00
CA THR A 14 -13.51 -26.39 -29.25
C THR A 14 -14.07 -25.23 -28.41
N VAL A 15 -15.40 -25.12 -28.27
CA VAL A 15 -16.04 -24.09 -27.42
C VAL A 15 -15.68 -24.28 -25.94
N PHE A 16 -15.62 -25.53 -25.44
CA PHE A 16 -15.18 -25.81 -24.06
C PHE A 16 -13.67 -25.59 -23.83
N LEU A 17 -12.84 -25.78 -24.85
CA LEU A 17 -11.41 -25.48 -24.76
C LEU A 17 -11.14 -23.97 -24.75
N PHE A 18 -11.91 -23.17 -25.51
CA PHE A 18 -11.77 -21.71 -25.50
C PHE A 18 -12.26 -21.05 -24.20
N SER A 19 -13.27 -21.60 -23.52
CA SER A 19 -13.70 -21.08 -22.20
C SER A 19 -12.72 -21.41 -21.07
N SER A 20 -11.83 -22.39 -21.25
CA SER A 20 -10.77 -22.70 -20.28
C SER A 20 -9.52 -21.80 -20.39
N MET A 21 -9.45 -20.95 -21.42
CA MET A 21 -8.32 -20.04 -21.67
C MET A 21 -8.59 -18.58 -21.28
N MET A 22 -9.67 -18.29 -20.54
CA MET A 22 -9.71 -17.04 -19.77
C MET A 22 -8.69 -17.15 -18.64
N ASN A 23 -7.43 -16.89 -18.98
CA ASN A 23 -6.36 -16.80 -18.00
C ASN A 23 -6.75 -15.71 -17.00
N LEU A 24 -6.95 -16.15 -15.76
CA LEU A 24 -7.11 -15.34 -14.56
C LEU A 24 -5.80 -14.58 -14.26
N THR A 25 -5.39 -13.66 -15.13
CA THR A 25 -4.32 -12.71 -14.86
C THR A 25 -4.99 -11.37 -14.57
N GLY A 26 -4.99 -10.98 -13.31
CA GLY A 26 -5.26 -9.61 -12.88
C GLY A 26 -4.04 -8.70 -13.12
N PRO A 27 -4.17 -7.41 -12.81
CA PRO A 27 -3.05 -6.47 -12.88
C PRO A 27 -1.96 -6.76 -11.83
N SER A 28 -0.74 -6.35 -12.13
CA SER A 28 0.31 -6.28 -11.11
C SER A 28 0.00 -5.13 -10.18
N SER A 29 -0.23 -5.39 -8.90
CA SER A 29 -0.67 -4.38 -7.95
C SER A 29 0.21 -4.28 -6.70
N ILE A 30 0.10 -3.13 -6.03
CA ILE A 30 0.80 -2.87 -4.77
C ILE A 30 -0.15 -2.30 -3.73
N ALA A 31 0.05 -2.74 -2.49
CA ALA A 31 -0.51 -2.10 -1.30
C ALA A 31 0.63 -1.75 -0.35
N SER A 32 0.70 -0.51 0.12
CA SER A 32 1.72 0.00 1.05
C SER A 32 1.05 0.82 2.13
N GLU A 33 0.80 0.22 3.28
CA GLU A 33 0.03 0.83 4.35
C GLU A 33 0.91 1.18 5.56
N ILE A 34 0.64 2.34 6.16
CA ILE A 34 1.30 2.84 7.36
C ILE A 34 0.22 3.24 8.39
N ASN A 35 0.19 2.57 9.53
CA ASN A 35 -0.76 2.81 10.62
C ASN A 35 -0.04 3.34 11.86
N PRO A 36 -0.20 4.64 12.21
CA PRO A 36 0.39 5.22 13.42
C PRO A 36 -0.04 4.56 14.73
N ILE A 37 0.90 4.47 15.67
CA ILE A 37 0.70 3.97 17.03
C ILE A 37 0.95 5.10 18.04
N SER A 38 2.09 5.77 17.92
CA SER A 38 2.61 6.71 18.92
C SER A 38 3.43 7.82 18.27
N ILE A 39 3.42 9.00 18.89
CA ILE A 39 4.34 10.11 18.61
C ILE A 39 5.09 10.47 19.90
N ASN A 40 6.41 10.67 19.79
CA ASN A 40 7.27 11.07 20.91
C ASN A 40 7.48 12.59 20.96
N GLU A 41 8.24 13.06 21.96
CA GLU A 41 8.54 14.48 22.17
C GLU A 41 9.40 15.11 21.04
N ASN A 42 10.13 14.29 20.29
CA ASN A 42 10.90 14.74 19.13
C ASN A 42 10.06 14.90 17.86
N GLY A 43 8.77 14.53 17.91
CA GLY A 43 7.89 14.48 16.75
C GLY A 43 8.11 13.26 15.86
N GLU A 44 8.85 12.25 16.32
CA GLU A 44 9.00 10.99 15.60
C GLU A 44 7.75 10.14 15.82
N ILE A 45 7.30 9.42 14.80
CA ILE A 45 6.05 8.66 14.82
C ILE A 45 6.36 7.17 14.63
N LEU A 46 5.96 6.33 15.58
CA LEU A 46 5.99 4.89 15.46
C LEU A 46 4.73 4.39 14.74
N CYS A 47 4.91 3.59 13.70
CA CYS A 47 3.83 3.03 12.90
C CYS A 47 3.97 1.52 12.72
N LYS A 48 2.85 0.82 12.56
CA LYS A 48 2.80 -0.51 11.91
C LYS A 48 2.81 -0.36 10.41
N THR A 49 3.41 -1.31 9.72
CA THR A 49 3.47 -1.34 8.26
C THR A 49 2.94 -2.65 7.72
N ARG A 50 2.23 -2.58 6.59
CA ARG A 50 1.86 -3.75 5.77
C ARG A 50 2.17 -3.43 4.32
N PHE A 51 2.91 -4.30 3.67
CA PHE A 51 3.29 -4.15 2.26
C PHE A 51 2.98 -5.43 1.50
N THR A 52 2.18 -5.32 0.44
CA THR A 52 1.79 -6.43 -0.42
C THR A 52 2.20 -6.12 -1.84
N LYS A 53 2.85 -7.08 -2.50
CA LYS A 53 3.31 -6.93 -3.88
C LYS A 53 2.80 -8.10 -4.73
N ASN A 54 1.94 -7.81 -5.70
CA ASN A 54 1.50 -8.77 -6.71
C ASN A 54 2.26 -8.53 -8.02
N GLN A 55 3.35 -9.28 -8.25
CA GLN A 55 4.22 -9.07 -9.43
C GLN A 55 3.72 -9.70 -10.71
N MET A 56 2.88 -10.73 -10.62
CA MET A 56 2.50 -11.55 -11.78
C MET A 56 1.03 -11.39 -12.15
N GLY A 57 0.27 -10.61 -11.39
CA GLY A 57 -1.15 -10.41 -11.63
C GLY A 57 -2.02 -11.64 -11.36
N GLY A 58 -1.44 -12.81 -11.10
CA GLY A 58 -2.18 -14.05 -10.86
C GLY A 58 -2.92 -14.08 -9.52
N TYR A 59 -3.92 -14.94 -9.44
CA TYR A 59 -4.69 -15.23 -8.21
C TYR A 59 -3.95 -16.24 -7.30
N SER A 60 -2.67 -16.01 -7.02
CA SER A 60 -1.88 -16.80 -6.06
C SER A 60 -1.75 -16.08 -4.71
N PRO A 61 -1.40 -16.79 -3.62
CA PRO A 61 -0.88 -16.17 -2.42
C PRO A 61 0.15 -15.08 -2.74
N MET A 62 -0.12 -13.86 -2.27
CA MET A 62 0.75 -12.72 -2.53
C MET A 62 1.78 -12.62 -1.40
N ARG A 63 2.99 -12.17 -1.71
CA ARG A 63 3.96 -11.90 -0.66
C ARG A 63 3.48 -10.71 0.16
N VAL A 64 3.32 -10.89 1.47
CA VAL A 64 2.93 -9.83 2.41
C VAL A 64 4.03 -9.64 3.45
N GLU A 65 4.48 -8.40 3.60
CA GLU A 65 5.47 -8.00 4.59
C GLU A 65 4.81 -7.14 5.68
N TYR A 66 4.85 -7.62 6.91
CA TYR A 66 4.47 -6.87 8.10
C TYR A 66 5.70 -6.37 8.82
N GLY A 67 5.60 -5.20 9.45
CA GLY A 67 6.69 -4.62 10.22
C GLY A 67 6.29 -3.36 10.95
N PHE A 68 7.30 -2.57 11.25
CA PHE A 68 7.15 -1.26 11.86
C PHE A 68 7.97 -0.25 11.09
N CYS A 69 7.64 1.03 11.22
CA CYS A 69 8.54 2.10 10.81
C CYS A 69 8.52 3.26 11.79
N ILE A 70 9.61 4.02 11.78
CA ILE A 70 9.68 5.35 12.38
C ILE A 70 9.61 6.37 11.26
N LEU A 71 8.64 7.29 11.35
CA LEU A 71 8.58 8.48 10.53
C LEU A 71 9.25 9.63 11.28
N SER A 72 10.24 10.22 10.65
CA SER A 72 10.87 11.47 11.09
C SER A 72 10.71 12.53 10.00
N LYS A 73 11.09 13.77 10.29
CA LYS A 73 11.06 14.88 9.32
C LYS A 73 11.73 14.56 7.98
N ASP A 74 12.77 13.72 7.97
CA ASP A 74 13.58 13.53 6.77
C ASP A 74 13.50 12.11 6.21
N THR A 75 13.14 11.12 7.04
CA THR A 75 13.32 9.71 6.72
C THR A 75 12.21 8.79 7.24
N ILE A 76 12.04 7.67 6.53
CA ILE A 76 11.22 6.52 6.94
C ILE A 76 12.20 5.39 7.27
N ILE A 77 12.32 5.05 8.55
CA ILE A 77 13.20 3.97 9.02
C ILE A 77 12.34 2.72 9.20
N GLN A 78 12.59 1.69 8.38
CA GLN A 78 11.76 0.47 8.36
C GLN A 78 12.41 -0.66 9.17
N PHE A 79 11.59 -1.31 10.00
CA PHE A 79 11.95 -2.48 10.80
C PHE A 79 11.16 -3.67 10.27
N ARG A 80 11.86 -4.59 9.60
CA ARG A 80 11.23 -5.76 9.00
C ARG A 80 10.77 -6.72 10.11
N GLY A 81 9.48 -7.08 10.07
CA GLY A 81 8.89 -8.07 10.96
C GLY A 81 8.67 -9.39 10.25
N LYS A 82 7.40 -9.80 10.12
CA LYS A 82 7.00 -11.07 9.51
C LYS A 82 6.83 -10.92 8.00
N VAL A 83 7.33 -11.90 7.24
CA VAL A 83 7.00 -12.06 5.81
C VAL A 83 6.19 -13.33 5.63
N LEU A 84 5.08 -13.22 4.89
CA LEU A 84 4.25 -14.31 4.45
C LEU A 84 4.54 -14.61 3.00
N GLU A 85 4.78 -15.89 2.72
CA GLU A 85 5.03 -16.44 1.39
C GLU A 85 4.15 -17.68 1.21
N ASP A 86 4.00 -18.14 -0.03
CA ASP A 86 3.12 -19.27 -0.37
C ASP A 86 3.48 -20.53 0.43
N ASN A 87 2.54 -20.97 1.28
CA ASN A 87 2.63 -22.18 2.08
C ASN A 87 1.24 -22.69 2.46
N GLU A 88 1.15 -23.93 2.96
CA GLU A 88 -0.12 -24.58 3.32
C GLU A 88 -0.98 -23.78 4.32
N ALA A 89 -0.35 -23.05 5.23
CA ALA A 89 -1.01 -22.24 6.25
C ALA A 89 -1.12 -20.75 5.87
N TYR A 90 -0.91 -20.39 4.60
CA TYR A 90 -0.82 -19.00 4.15
C TYR A 90 -2.06 -18.18 4.56
N TYR A 91 -3.27 -18.66 4.25
CA TYR A 91 -4.49 -17.89 4.52
C TYR A 91 -4.81 -17.75 6.02
N GLU A 92 -4.46 -18.76 6.83
CA GLU A 92 -4.60 -18.68 8.29
C GLU A 92 -3.62 -17.67 8.87
N GLN A 93 -2.35 -17.73 8.45
CA GLN A 93 -1.34 -16.74 8.84
C GLN A 93 -1.73 -15.34 8.37
N LEU A 94 -2.20 -15.18 7.12
CA LEU A 94 -2.62 -13.90 6.57
C LEU A 94 -3.70 -13.27 7.44
N LYS A 95 -4.74 -14.03 7.78
CA LYS A 95 -5.81 -13.55 8.67
C LYS A 95 -5.27 -13.13 10.04
N TYR A 96 -4.46 -13.98 10.67
CA TYR A 96 -3.87 -13.70 11.97
C TYR A 96 -3.04 -12.41 11.98
N TRP A 97 -2.15 -12.24 10.99
CA TRP A 97 -1.29 -11.07 10.90
C TRP A 97 -2.03 -9.81 10.46
N ASP A 98 -3.08 -9.94 9.64
CA ASP A 98 -3.97 -8.82 9.32
C ASP A 98 -4.74 -8.34 10.55
N ASP A 99 -5.20 -9.24 11.40
CA ASP A 99 -5.89 -8.89 12.65
C ASP A 99 -4.92 -8.14 13.59
N ILE A 100 -3.66 -8.59 13.71
CA ILE A 100 -2.61 -7.86 14.46
C ILE A 100 -2.32 -6.49 13.83
N PHE A 101 -2.23 -6.42 12.51
CA PHE A 101 -1.97 -5.16 11.81
C PHE A 101 -3.09 -4.15 12.04
N LYS A 102 -4.35 -4.59 12.13
CA LYS A 102 -5.52 -3.73 12.34
C LYS A 102 -5.81 -3.42 13.81
N SER A 103 -5.37 -4.26 14.76
CA SER A 103 -5.68 -4.06 16.19
C SER A 103 -5.03 -2.81 16.75
N GLU A 104 -5.55 -2.25 17.83
CA GLU A 104 -4.80 -1.26 18.59
C GLU A 104 -3.67 -1.95 19.38
N ILE A 105 -2.64 -1.17 19.73
CA ILE A 105 -1.55 -1.62 20.59
C ILE A 105 -1.78 -0.99 21.96
N ASN A 106 -1.61 -1.78 23.03
CA ASN A 106 -1.69 -1.27 24.40
C ASN A 106 -0.31 -0.83 24.94
N GLU A 107 -0.26 -0.23 26.12
CA GLU A 107 0.98 0.29 26.70
C GLU A 107 2.02 -0.80 27.00
N GLU A 108 1.59 -2.00 27.39
CA GLU A 108 2.48 -3.14 27.64
C GLU A 108 3.20 -3.56 26.35
N GLN A 109 2.45 -3.73 25.26
CA GLN A 109 2.98 -4.04 23.94
C GLN A 109 3.87 -2.91 23.40
N LEU A 110 3.53 -1.64 23.66
CA LEU A 110 4.39 -0.51 23.29
C LEU A 110 5.74 -0.57 24.01
N ASN A 111 5.73 -0.89 25.31
CA ASN A 111 6.96 -1.07 26.09
C ASN A 111 7.82 -2.22 25.56
N GLU A 112 7.20 -3.34 25.19
CA GLU A 112 7.90 -4.46 24.54
C GLU A 112 8.49 -4.05 23.19
N LEU A 113 7.76 -3.31 22.36
CA LEU A 113 8.26 -2.80 21.07
C LEU A 113 9.44 -1.86 21.24
N ASN A 114 9.35 -0.91 22.18
CA ASN A 114 10.46 -0.01 22.51
C ASN A 114 11.73 -0.79 22.86
N LYS A 115 11.60 -1.82 23.68
CA LYS A 115 12.75 -2.60 24.16
C LYS A 115 13.30 -3.55 23.10
N GLU A 116 12.42 -4.36 22.50
CA GLU A 116 12.83 -5.50 21.69
C GLU A 116 13.05 -5.13 20.22
N VAL A 117 12.28 -4.20 19.67
CA VAL A 117 12.39 -3.76 18.26
C VAL A 117 13.21 -2.49 18.15
N LEU A 118 12.88 -1.46 18.93
CA LEU A 118 13.49 -0.12 18.82
C LEU A 118 14.75 0.06 19.67
N LYS A 119 15.13 -0.95 20.47
CA LYS A 119 16.31 -0.94 21.35
C LYS A 119 16.43 0.29 22.26
N ASN A 120 15.29 0.86 22.65
CA ASN A 120 15.15 2.08 23.45
C ASN A 120 15.77 3.34 22.82
N GLU A 121 15.86 3.42 21.49
CA GLU A 121 16.42 4.59 20.81
C GLU A 121 15.45 5.79 20.74
N TYR A 122 14.13 5.53 20.70
CA TYR A 122 13.12 6.54 20.35
C TYR A 122 12.17 6.94 21.50
N ASN A 123 12.20 6.24 22.65
CA ASN A 123 11.46 6.61 23.88
C ASN A 123 9.96 6.93 23.71
N PHE A 124 9.18 6.07 23.04
CA PHE A 124 7.72 6.25 22.97
C PHE A 124 7.05 5.92 24.30
N SER A 125 6.25 6.83 24.86
CA SER A 125 5.68 6.66 26.20
C SER A 125 4.18 6.29 26.23
N SER A 126 3.45 6.51 25.14
CA SER A 126 2.00 6.29 25.09
C SER A 126 1.47 6.03 23.68
N CYS A 127 0.39 5.27 23.56
CA CYS A 127 -0.32 5.05 22.29
C CYS A 127 -1.26 6.23 21.99
N ASN A 128 -0.69 7.35 21.53
CA ASN A 128 -1.37 8.65 21.43
C ASN A 128 -1.69 9.09 19.98
N ALA A 129 -1.32 8.31 18.95
CA ALA A 129 -1.44 8.76 17.56
C ALA A 129 -2.89 9.01 17.10
N ASN A 130 -3.87 8.30 17.67
CA ASN A 130 -5.29 8.50 17.36
C ASN A 130 -5.79 9.93 17.65
N SER A 131 -5.14 10.66 18.56
CA SER A 131 -5.51 12.05 18.84
C SER A 131 -5.21 13.01 17.67
N PHE A 132 -4.40 12.58 16.70
CA PHE A 132 -4.02 13.32 15.49
C PHE A 132 -4.79 12.85 14.25
N LYS A 133 -5.72 11.90 14.40
CA LYS A 133 -6.51 11.38 13.30
C LYS A 133 -7.47 12.45 12.79
N VAL A 134 -7.47 12.69 11.49
CA VAL A 134 -8.35 13.67 10.82
C VAL A 134 -9.44 12.97 10.00
N ASP A 135 -9.06 11.97 9.20
CA ASP A 135 -9.97 11.16 8.38
C ASP A 135 -10.91 12.02 7.50
N LYS A 136 -10.31 12.95 6.72
CA LYS A 136 -11.06 13.92 5.90
C LYS A 136 -10.60 13.91 4.45
N THR A 137 -11.57 13.77 3.55
CA THR A 137 -11.38 13.98 2.11
C THR A 137 -11.69 15.44 1.74
N MET A 138 -10.82 16.07 0.95
CA MET A 138 -11.02 17.45 0.45
C MET A 138 -10.35 17.66 -0.92
N PRO A 139 -10.75 18.67 -1.70
CA PRO A 139 -10.06 19.02 -2.94
C PRO A 139 -8.59 19.38 -2.69
N ILE A 140 -7.69 19.06 -3.63
CA ILE A 140 -6.27 19.43 -3.55
C ILE A 140 -6.10 20.94 -3.30
N SER A 141 -6.84 21.79 -4.01
CA SER A 141 -6.74 23.25 -3.87
C SER A 141 -7.11 23.77 -2.46
N GLU A 142 -8.11 23.17 -1.81
CA GLU A 142 -8.45 23.46 -0.41
C GLU A 142 -7.30 23.03 0.52
N PHE A 143 -6.79 21.82 0.31
CA PHE A 143 -5.69 21.28 1.12
C PHE A 143 -4.43 22.15 1.01
N GLU A 144 -3.99 22.47 -0.20
CA GLU A 144 -2.79 23.29 -0.46
C GLU A 144 -2.93 24.68 0.15
N THR A 145 -4.11 25.30 0.06
CA THR A 145 -4.40 26.60 0.67
C THR A 145 -4.34 26.52 2.20
N ASN A 146 -4.99 25.51 2.79
CA ASN A 146 -5.08 25.35 4.25
C ASN A 146 -3.73 25.01 4.87
N LYS A 147 -2.95 24.15 4.20
CA LYS A 147 -1.65 23.68 4.66
C LYS A 147 -0.49 24.56 4.23
N LYS A 148 -0.71 25.48 3.28
CA LYS A 148 0.34 26.30 2.66
C LYS A 148 1.45 25.44 2.05
N ILE A 149 1.06 24.37 1.37
CA ILE A 149 1.95 23.39 0.73
C ILE A 149 1.60 23.30 -0.74
N ASN A 150 2.59 23.08 -1.60
CA ASN A 150 2.40 22.71 -3.00
C ASN A 150 2.75 21.23 -3.19
N LEU A 151 1.78 20.39 -3.53
CA LEU A 151 1.98 18.94 -3.73
C LEU A 151 2.82 18.63 -4.98
N LYS A 152 2.84 19.53 -5.98
CA LYS A 152 3.71 19.37 -7.17
C LYS A 152 5.19 19.49 -6.82
N ASP A 153 5.51 20.32 -5.83
CA ASP A 153 6.89 20.56 -5.38
C ASP A 153 7.28 19.64 -4.20
N ASN A 154 6.30 19.28 -3.36
CA ASN A 154 6.50 18.43 -2.19
C ASN A 154 5.92 17.04 -2.40
N ARG A 155 6.79 16.13 -2.85
CA ARG A 155 6.43 14.73 -3.09
C ARG A 155 6.15 13.98 -1.79
N GLN A 156 5.10 13.17 -1.81
CA GLN A 156 4.88 12.15 -0.78
C GLN A 156 5.94 11.05 -0.89
N LYS A 157 6.39 10.53 0.25
CA LYS A 157 7.21 9.32 0.36
C LYS A 157 6.33 8.14 0.78
N ALA A 158 6.75 6.92 0.49
CA ALA A 158 6.07 5.70 0.96
C ALA A 158 7.09 4.63 1.37
N LEU A 159 6.60 3.44 1.74
CA LEU A 159 7.47 2.32 2.10
C LEU A 159 8.38 1.91 0.94
N HIS A 160 9.48 1.22 1.25
CA HIS A 160 10.48 0.79 0.28
C HIS A 160 11.07 1.92 -0.61
N GLY A 161 11.03 3.16 -0.14
CA GLY A 161 11.67 4.30 -0.80
C GLY A 161 10.88 4.87 -1.99
N ALA A 162 9.65 4.43 -2.22
CA ALA A 162 8.81 4.98 -3.27
C ALA A 162 8.42 6.43 -2.99
N SER A 163 8.19 7.18 -4.06
CA SER A 163 7.79 8.58 -4.05
C SER A 163 6.64 8.83 -5.02
N SER A 164 5.83 9.83 -4.72
CA SER A 164 4.75 10.26 -5.62
C SER A 164 5.31 10.82 -6.92
N THR A 165 4.74 10.45 -8.06
CA THR A 165 5.20 10.88 -9.40
C THR A 165 4.41 12.04 -9.96
N SER A 166 3.08 12.05 -9.79
CA SER A 166 2.18 13.07 -10.33
C SER A 166 0.93 13.29 -9.49
N TYR A 167 0.57 14.56 -9.31
CA TYR A 167 -0.75 14.99 -8.83
C TYR A 167 -1.54 15.54 -10.02
N TYR A 168 -2.79 15.11 -10.15
CA TYR A 168 -3.69 15.66 -11.14
C TYR A 168 -4.61 16.65 -10.41
N ASP A 169 -4.68 17.89 -10.90
CA ASP A 169 -5.32 19.04 -10.22
C ASP A 169 -6.81 18.82 -9.90
N GLU A 170 -7.45 17.88 -10.61
CA GLU A 170 -8.86 17.52 -10.41
C GLU A 170 -9.06 16.55 -9.23
N LYS A 171 -7.98 15.95 -8.68
CA LYS A 171 -8.08 14.94 -7.62
C LYS A 171 -8.39 15.54 -6.25
N LYS A 172 -8.95 14.69 -5.39
CA LYS A 172 -9.10 14.94 -3.95
C LYS A 172 -7.92 14.33 -3.20
N VAL A 173 -7.62 14.87 -2.04
CA VAL A 173 -6.73 14.23 -1.05
C VAL A 173 -7.57 13.69 0.09
N HIS A 174 -7.16 12.54 0.62
CA HIS A 174 -7.70 12.00 1.85
C HIS A 174 -6.63 12.09 2.93
N LEU A 175 -6.79 13.05 3.85
CA LEU A 175 -5.91 13.26 4.99
C LEU A 175 -6.31 12.33 6.14
N LEU A 176 -5.47 11.33 6.43
CA LEU A 176 -5.67 10.36 7.49
C LEU A 176 -5.25 10.93 8.85
N TYR A 177 -4.04 11.48 8.92
CA TYR A 177 -3.44 12.03 10.14
C TYR A 177 -2.70 13.32 9.88
N ASP A 178 -2.73 14.19 10.87
CA ASP A 178 -2.06 15.50 10.86
C ASP A 178 -1.26 15.70 12.14
N PHE A 179 0.03 15.39 12.09
CA PHE A 179 0.95 15.57 13.21
C PHE A 179 1.61 16.96 13.21
N GLY A 180 1.16 17.88 12.36
CA GLY A 180 1.82 19.16 12.13
C GLY A 180 2.90 19.06 11.06
N HIS A 181 4.08 18.54 11.41
CA HIS A 181 5.26 18.42 10.52
C HIS A 181 5.22 17.18 9.59
N ILE A 182 4.35 16.21 9.90
CA ILE A 182 4.13 15.01 9.08
C ILE A 182 2.63 14.83 8.87
N LEU A 183 2.22 14.72 7.60
CA LEU A 183 0.85 14.41 7.20
C LEU A 183 0.82 13.02 6.56
N LEU A 184 -0.18 12.22 6.92
CA LEU A 184 -0.42 10.93 6.27
C LEU A 184 -1.62 11.02 5.35
N LEU A 185 -1.40 10.70 4.09
CA LEU A 185 -2.38 10.79 3.02
C LEU A 185 -2.71 9.39 2.52
N ASN A 186 -3.99 9.14 2.28
CA ASN A 186 -4.43 7.92 1.62
C ASN A 186 -4.47 8.13 0.11
N ASN A 187 -3.83 7.23 -0.63
CA ASN A 187 -3.82 7.24 -2.09
C ASN A 187 -4.41 5.92 -2.60
N ILE A 188 -5.46 6.01 -3.40
CA ILE A 188 -6.21 4.87 -3.94
C ILE A 188 -6.52 5.18 -5.40
N ASN A 189 -6.11 4.28 -6.30
CA ASN A 189 -6.66 4.20 -7.65
C ASN A 189 -7.68 3.05 -7.66
N ASP A 190 -8.97 3.38 -7.52
CA ASP A 190 -10.03 2.42 -7.74
C ASP A 190 -10.52 2.61 -9.18
N ASP A 191 -10.21 1.64 -10.04
CA ASP A 191 -10.63 1.65 -11.44
C ASP A 191 -12.11 1.25 -11.61
N ASN A 192 -12.82 0.90 -10.52
CA ASN A 192 -14.19 0.38 -10.61
C ASN A 192 -15.29 1.45 -10.61
N ASP A 193 -15.00 2.68 -10.20
CA ASP A 193 -15.97 3.78 -10.21
C ASP A 193 -15.51 4.88 -11.16
N GLU A 194 -15.99 4.81 -12.42
CA GLU A 194 -15.73 5.83 -13.46
C GLU A 194 -16.14 7.26 -13.06
N GLU A 195 -16.91 7.41 -11.96
CA GLU A 195 -17.37 8.70 -11.42
C GLU A 195 -16.59 9.19 -10.17
N GLU A 196 -15.83 8.34 -9.47
CA GLU A 196 -14.99 8.75 -8.34
C GLU A 196 -13.54 8.94 -8.79
N LEU A 197 -13.16 10.20 -8.98
CA LEU A 197 -11.77 10.59 -9.23
C LEU A 197 -10.82 9.91 -8.23
N SER A 198 -9.79 9.24 -8.76
CA SER A 198 -8.73 8.63 -7.97
C SER A 198 -8.23 9.56 -6.86
N LEU A 199 -8.05 9.01 -5.67
CA LEU A 199 -7.62 9.76 -4.49
C LEU A 199 -6.09 9.88 -4.47
N GLY A 200 -5.59 11.11 -4.42
CA GLY A 200 -4.17 11.37 -4.18
C GLY A 200 -3.28 11.23 -5.42
N SER A 201 -2.19 10.46 -5.31
CA SER A 201 -1.10 10.41 -6.30
C SER A 201 -0.68 8.99 -6.66
N ASP A 202 -0.07 8.85 -7.84
CA ASP A 202 0.60 7.63 -8.27
C ASP A 202 2.01 7.52 -7.65
N PHE A 203 2.56 6.32 -7.53
CA PHE A 203 3.86 6.06 -6.89
C PHE A 203 4.81 5.25 -7.78
N ASP A 204 6.11 5.53 -7.71
CA ASP A 204 7.16 4.96 -8.56
C ASP A 204 7.71 3.59 -8.12
N TYR A 205 6.85 2.68 -7.66
CA TYR A 205 7.31 1.34 -7.30
C TYR A 205 7.92 0.57 -8.48
N TYR A 206 9.11 0.01 -8.25
CA TYR A 206 9.87 -0.68 -9.29
C TYR A 206 9.39 -2.12 -9.53
N ASN A 207 8.93 -2.39 -10.75
CA ASN A 207 8.54 -3.70 -11.26
C ASN A 207 9.43 -4.11 -12.45
N PRO A 208 10.51 -4.89 -12.23
CA PRO A 208 11.37 -5.32 -13.32
C PRO A 208 10.65 -6.34 -14.20
N TRP A 209 10.72 -6.13 -15.51
CA TRP A 209 10.26 -7.06 -16.53
C TRP A 209 11.31 -7.19 -17.63
N VAL A 210 11.49 -8.39 -18.18
CA VAL A 210 12.38 -8.62 -19.33
C VAL A 210 11.55 -8.57 -20.61
N ASN A 211 11.82 -7.59 -21.47
CA ASN A 211 11.11 -7.45 -22.74
C ASN A 211 11.59 -8.48 -23.79
N GLU A 212 10.98 -8.46 -24.98
CA GLU A 212 11.34 -9.36 -26.09
C GLU A 212 12.79 -9.21 -26.60
N GLU A 213 13.49 -8.14 -26.21
CA GLU A 213 14.89 -7.86 -26.56
C GLU A 213 15.88 -8.27 -25.43
N ASP A 214 15.44 -9.06 -24.45
CA ASP A 214 16.20 -9.43 -23.24
C ASP A 214 16.67 -8.21 -22.40
N LYS A 215 15.96 -7.08 -22.49
CA LYS A 215 16.25 -5.88 -21.69
C LYS A 215 15.30 -5.76 -20.50
N GLU A 216 15.88 -5.44 -19.35
CA GLU A 216 15.13 -5.11 -18.14
C GLU A 216 14.48 -3.73 -18.27
N VAL A 217 13.17 -3.68 -18.16
CA VAL A 217 12.34 -2.47 -18.19
C VAL A 217 11.50 -2.40 -16.91
N ASN A 218 11.23 -1.18 -16.42
CA ASN A 218 10.27 -0.99 -15.32
C ASN A 218 8.87 -0.84 -15.90
N ILE A 219 7.97 -1.77 -15.59
CA ILE A 219 6.57 -1.71 -16.03
C ILE A 219 5.63 -1.07 -15.00
N GLY A 220 6.15 -0.74 -13.81
CA GLY A 220 5.35 -0.17 -12.72
C GLY A 220 4.35 -1.16 -12.09
N PHE A 221 3.56 -0.63 -11.16
CA PHE A 221 2.45 -1.32 -10.49
C PHE A 221 1.19 -0.46 -10.55
N ASP A 222 0.05 -1.13 -10.63
CA ASP A 222 -1.22 -0.50 -10.30
C ASP A 222 -1.31 -0.29 -8.79
N ILE A 223 -1.72 0.91 -8.40
CA ILE A 223 -1.75 1.33 -7.00
C ILE A 223 -3.12 0.96 -6.40
N SER A 224 -3.18 -0.15 -5.67
CA SER A 224 -4.40 -0.49 -4.92
C SER A 224 -4.58 0.43 -3.72
N LEU A 225 -3.51 0.66 -2.96
CA LEU A 225 -3.55 1.48 -1.75
C LEU A 225 -2.13 1.91 -1.34
N VAL A 226 -1.88 3.20 -1.16
CA VAL A 226 -0.61 3.70 -0.61
C VAL A 226 -0.88 4.77 0.44
N THR A 227 -0.41 4.53 1.67
CA THR A 227 -0.25 5.59 2.66
C THR A 227 0.99 6.40 2.32
N GLY A 228 0.80 7.61 1.82
CA GLY A 228 1.88 8.54 1.53
C GLY A 228 2.18 9.43 2.73
N VAL A 229 3.46 9.65 2.96
CA VAL A 229 4.04 10.48 4.00
C VAL A 229 4.45 11.80 3.38
N LEU A 230 3.74 12.87 3.72
CA LEU A 230 4.06 14.22 3.29
C LEU A 230 4.72 14.96 4.45
N ILE A 231 5.97 15.39 4.24
CA ILE A 231 6.70 16.22 5.21
C ILE A 231 6.34 17.68 4.96
N THR A 232 6.10 18.43 6.02
CA THR A 232 5.76 19.86 5.98
C THR A 232 6.85 20.66 6.68
N GLU A 233 7.15 21.86 6.16
CA GLU A 233 8.16 22.78 6.71
C GLU A 233 7.66 23.58 7.92
#